data_AF-A0A5C6RP15-F1
#
_entry.id   AF-A0A5C6RP15-F1
#
_cell.length_a   1.000
_cell.length_b   1.000
_cell.length_c   1.000
_cell.angle_alpha   90.00
_cell.angle_beta   90.00
_cell.angle_gamma   90.00
#
_symmetry.space_group_name_H-M   'P 1'
#
loop_
_entity.id
_entity.type
_entity.pdbx_description
1 polymer ?
#
loop_
_entity_poly.entity_id
_entity_poly.type
_entity_poly.pdbx_seq_one_letter_code
_entity_poly.pdbx_strand_id
1 'polypeptide(L)'
;MSFSNITERAGISRTVGLREVAGMTHSSRQAVVSLREILAIPAPVFDALIAIRRFESSSSKGLFPKISKSKLVSDLRKTVRDPLQVDQQSTPFCGPASIAYELVRRDPAEFVRACQEIYETGAYRVRGEKIEASGDLKGSRSPISAADWIFCATLRDEANLLFDVDADEGALVNGLTTSGEMEMWTRVVLGMRSQHSHGSTFSGEVKALRSAQSSIDRGGVAFLKIHSDMLNRPGSDSDPKFPDHWIVLHGETDIGPGDHGRVSFRAYSWGKEHKVNLPKKRFENLMWGSVVGY
;
A
#
# COMPACT_ATOMS: atom_id res chain seq x y z
N MET A 1 26.28 -43.60 -0.72
CA MET A 1 24.84 -43.44 -1.00
C MET A 1 24.52 -41.96 -0.85
N SER A 2 24.26 -41.29 -1.97
CA SER A 2 24.06 -39.85 -2.05
C SER A 2 22.57 -39.52 -1.87
N PHE A 3 22.24 -38.59 -0.98
CA PHE A 3 20.92 -37.98 -0.90
C PHE A 3 20.98 -36.59 -1.54
N SER A 4 20.46 -36.49 -2.75
CA SER A 4 20.04 -35.25 -3.39
C SER A 4 18.68 -35.56 -3.99
N ASN A 5 17.62 -34.87 -3.54
CA ASN A 5 16.36 -34.68 -4.29
C ASN A 5 15.32 -33.93 -3.44
N ILE A 6 15.40 -32.60 -3.40
CA ILE A 6 14.23 -31.72 -3.17
C ILE A 6 14.44 -30.42 -3.97
N THR A 7 14.29 -30.46 -5.30
CA THR A 7 14.23 -29.23 -6.13
C THR A 7 13.32 -29.32 -7.35
N GLU A 8 12.47 -30.35 -7.46
CA GLU A 8 11.76 -30.64 -8.73
C GLU A 8 10.26 -30.28 -8.76
N ARG A 9 9.79 -29.34 -7.93
CA ARG A 9 8.37 -28.91 -7.95
C ARG A 9 8.09 -27.48 -8.43
N ALA A 10 9.12 -26.66 -8.69
CA ALA A 10 8.94 -25.28 -9.16
C ALA A 10 9.06 -25.08 -10.69
N GLY A 11 9.52 -26.09 -11.43
CA GLY A 11 9.84 -25.96 -12.87
C GLY A 11 8.64 -26.01 -13.84
N ILE A 12 7.47 -26.49 -13.38
CA ILE A 12 6.32 -26.74 -14.27
C ILE A 12 5.44 -25.48 -14.45
N SER A 13 5.53 -24.49 -13.55
CA SER A 13 4.64 -23.31 -13.59
C SER A 13 5.03 -22.23 -14.61
N ARG A 14 6.33 -21.93 -14.75
CA ARG A 14 6.80 -20.85 -15.67
C ARG A 14 6.70 -21.23 -17.15
N THR A 15 6.90 -22.50 -17.49
CA THR A 15 6.92 -22.98 -18.87
C THR A 15 5.52 -23.01 -19.49
N VAL A 16 4.48 -23.24 -18.68
CA VAL A 16 3.07 -23.20 -19.13
C VAL A 16 2.64 -21.75 -19.39
N GLY A 17 3.00 -20.81 -18.51
CA GLY A 17 2.75 -19.37 -18.73
C GLY A 17 3.47 -18.82 -19.97
N LEU A 18 4.70 -19.28 -20.24
CA LEU A 18 5.43 -18.94 -21.47
C LEU A 18 4.76 -19.50 -22.74
N ARG A 19 4.11 -20.67 -22.67
CA ARG A 19 3.37 -21.26 -23.81
C ARG A 19 2.04 -20.54 -24.09
N GLU A 20 1.33 -20.04 -23.08
CA GLU A 20 0.17 -19.15 -23.27
C GLU A 20 0.57 -17.80 -23.91
N VAL A 21 1.80 -17.33 -23.67
CA VAL A 21 2.35 -16.14 -24.32
C VAL A 21 2.88 -16.47 -25.74
N ALA A 22 3.45 -17.65 -25.96
CA ALA A 22 4.04 -18.07 -27.24
C ALA A 22 3.04 -18.68 -28.24
N GLY A 23 1.81 -19.04 -27.82
CA GLY A 23 0.74 -19.58 -28.67
C GLY A 23 0.06 -18.56 -29.61
N MET A 24 0.64 -17.37 -29.77
CA MET A 24 0.12 -16.29 -30.63
C MET A 24 0.39 -16.60 -32.11
N THR A 25 -0.52 -17.29 -32.78
CA THR A 25 -0.51 -17.39 -34.24
C THR A 25 -1.02 -16.09 -34.87
N HIS A 26 -0.08 -15.39 -35.51
CA HIS A 26 -0.22 -14.52 -36.68
C HIS A 26 -1.53 -13.71 -36.84
N SER A 27 -1.52 -12.46 -36.36
CA SER A 27 -1.82 -11.27 -37.18
C SER A 27 -1.83 -10.02 -36.30
N SER A 28 -0.89 -9.12 -36.57
CA SER A 28 -0.78 -7.68 -36.22
C SER A 28 0.56 -7.36 -35.56
N ARG A 29 1.28 -6.42 -36.18
CA ARG A 29 2.60 -5.92 -35.78
C ARG A 29 2.52 -5.31 -34.38
N GLN A 30 2.90 -6.04 -33.32
CA GLN A 30 3.26 -5.45 -32.02
C GLN A 30 4.14 -6.41 -31.19
N ALA A 31 5.35 -5.92 -30.87
CA ALA A 31 6.34 -6.34 -29.87
C ALA A 31 6.53 -7.85 -29.59
N VAL A 32 7.56 -8.44 -30.21
CA VAL A 32 8.20 -9.65 -29.66
C VAL A 32 9.01 -9.20 -28.45
N VAL A 33 8.47 -9.35 -27.24
CA VAL A 33 9.24 -9.21 -26.00
C VAL A 33 10.20 -10.40 -25.92
N SER A 34 11.49 -10.14 -25.72
CA SER A 34 12.50 -11.19 -25.70
C SER A 34 12.34 -12.09 -24.47
N LEU A 35 12.69 -13.37 -24.59
CA LEU A 35 12.73 -14.32 -23.47
C LEU A 35 13.61 -13.79 -22.31
N ARG A 36 14.65 -13.02 -22.60
CA ARG A 36 15.51 -12.38 -21.58
C ARG A 36 14.75 -11.32 -20.78
N GLU A 37 13.95 -10.50 -21.45
CA GLU A 37 13.13 -9.48 -20.77
C GLU A 37 12.04 -10.12 -19.90
N ILE A 38 11.42 -11.22 -20.36
CA ILE A 38 10.42 -11.94 -19.57
C ILE A 38 11.05 -12.57 -18.32
N LEU A 39 12.23 -13.19 -18.46
CA LEU A 39 12.94 -13.81 -17.34
C LEU A 39 13.49 -12.79 -16.33
N ALA A 40 13.64 -11.53 -16.72
CA ALA A 40 14.05 -10.44 -15.83
C ALA A 40 12.91 -9.89 -14.95
N ILE A 41 11.66 -10.23 -15.24
CA ILE A 41 10.51 -9.79 -14.43
C ILE A 41 10.49 -10.55 -13.09
N PRO A 42 10.43 -9.87 -11.93
CA PRO A 42 10.26 -10.54 -10.64
C PRO A 42 9.03 -11.43 -10.64
N ALA A 43 9.12 -12.63 -10.06
CA ALA A 43 8.03 -13.62 -10.09
C ALA A 43 6.67 -13.05 -9.62
N PRO A 44 6.59 -12.30 -8.50
CA PRO A 44 5.31 -11.73 -8.06
C PRO A 44 4.70 -10.76 -9.08
N VAL A 45 5.53 -9.96 -9.75
CA VAL A 45 5.09 -9.04 -10.81
C VAL A 45 4.58 -9.80 -12.03
N PHE A 46 5.24 -10.90 -12.40
CA PHE A 46 4.79 -11.76 -13.49
C PHE A 46 3.40 -12.34 -13.20
N ASP A 47 3.18 -12.88 -12.00
CA ASP A 47 1.90 -13.44 -11.58
C ASP A 47 0.79 -12.37 -11.59
N ALA A 48 1.09 -11.16 -11.12
CA ALA A 48 0.17 -10.02 -11.19
C ALA A 48 -0.17 -9.66 -12.64
N LEU A 49 0.78 -9.69 -13.58
CA LEU A 49 0.52 -9.41 -14.99
C LEU A 49 -0.38 -10.46 -15.64
N ILE A 50 -0.28 -11.73 -15.24
CA ILE A 50 -1.20 -12.80 -15.64
C ILE A 50 -2.60 -12.55 -15.07
N ALA A 51 -2.72 -12.19 -13.80
CA ALA A 51 -3.99 -11.82 -13.18
C ALA A 51 -4.66 -10.65 -13.92
N ILE A 52 -3.89 -9.61 -14.26
CA ILE A 52 -4.43 -8.47 -15.03
C ILE A 52 -4.91 -8.91 -16.42
N ARG A 53 -4.21 -9.83 -17.11
CA ARG A 53 -4.65 -10.33 -18.42
C ARG A 53 -5.97 -11.09 -18.31
N ARG A 54 -6.15 -11.90 -17.26
CA ARG A 54 -7.43 -12.56 -16.97
C ARG A 54 -8.53 -11.54 -16.71
N PHE A 55 -8.25 -10.53 -15.88
CA PHE A 55 -9.20 -9.45 -15.62
C PHE A 55 -9.58 -8.70 -16.90
N GLU A 56 -8.62 -8.34 -17.75
CA GLU A 56 -8.86 -7.69 -19.04
C GLU A 56 -9.78 -8.51 -19.94
N SER A 57 -9.62 -9.83 -19.94
CA SER A 57 -10.47 -10.76 -20.71
C SER A 57 -11.86 -11.01 -20.12
N SER A 58 -12.11 -10.63 -18.86
CA SER A 58 -13.43 -10.81 -18.23
C SER A 58 -14.50 -9.98 -18.95
N SER A 59 -15.66 -10.58 -19.18
CA SER A 59 -16.82 -9.92 -19.80
C SER A 59 -17.66 -9.10 -18.81
N SER A 60 -17.26 -9.02 -17.53
CA SER A 60 -17.97 -8.21 -16.55
C SER A 60 -17.95 -6.73 -16.94
N LYS A 61 -19.13 -6.09 -16.89
CA LYS A 61 -19.30 -4.66 -17.17
C LYS A 61 -18.78 -3.76 -16.04
N GLY A 62 -18.52 -4.33 -14.86
CA GLY A 62 -18.17 -3.58 -13.66
C GLY A 62 -19.37 -2.84 -13.04
N LEU A 63 -19.24 -2.49 -11.75
CA LEU A 63 -20.22 -1.71 -10.99
C LEU A 63 -19.82 -0.23 -10.82
N PHE A 64 -18.72 0.19 -11.43
CA PHE A 64 -18.22 1.57 -11.41
C PHE A 64 -18.40 2.23 -12.78
N PRO A 65 -19.61 2.73 -13.12
CA PRO A 65 -19.93 3.22 -14.47
C PRO A 65 -19.07 4.40 -14.94
N LYS A 66 -18.44 5.13 -14.02
CA LYS A 66 -17.57 6.28 -14.32
C LYS A 66 -16.08 5.91 -14.38
N ILE A 67 -15.74 4.63 -14.24
CA ILE A 67 -14.38 4.12 -14.33
C ILE A 67 -14.30 3.17 -15.53
N SER A 68 -13.48 3.56 -16.52
CA SER A 68 -13.21 2.68 -17.67
C SER A 68 -12.35 1.49 -17.25
N LYS A 69 -12.80 0.27 -17.58
CA LYS A 69 -12.04 -0.96 -17.37
C LYS A 69 -10.66 -0.91 -18.02
N SER A 70 -10.54 -0.33 -19.23
CA SER A 70 -9.25 -0.23 -19.92
C SER A 70 -8.29 0.71 -19.21
N LYS A 71 -8.80 1.80 -18.61
CA LYS A 71 -7.99 2.72 -17.79
C LYS A 71 -7.53 2.04 -16.51
N LEU A 72 -8.43 1.31 -15.83
CA LEU A 72 -8.10 0.52 -14.64
C LEU A 72 -7.02 -0.53 -14.94
N VAL A 73 -7.18 -1.31 -16.02
CA VAL A 73 -6.18 -2.31 -16.46
C VAL A 73 -4.84 -1.65 -16.76
N SER A 74 -4.84 -0.50 -17.45
CA SER A 74 -3.61 0.26 -17.72
C SER A 74 -2.94 0.74 -16.42
N ASP A 75 -3.72 1.26 -15.47
CA ASP A 75 -3.18 1.76 -14.20
C ASP A 75 -2.62 0.60 -13.37
N LEU A 76 -3.33 -0.53 -13.25
CA LEU A 76 -2.84 -1.76 -12.60
C LEU A 76 -1.51 -2.22 -13.19
N ARG A 77 -1.35 -2.18 -14.52
CA ARG A 77 -0.10 -2.56 -15.20
C ARG A 77 1.08 -1.67 -14.82
N LYS A 78 0.86 -0.38 -14.54
CA LYS A 78 1.90 0.54 -14.07
C LYS A 78 2.22 0.24 -12.61
N THR A 79 1.18 0.16 -11.76
CA THR A 79 1.31 -0.03 -10.32
C THR A 79 2.02 -1.33 -9.93
N VAL A 80 1.69 -2.47 -10.55
CA VAL A 80 2.37 -3.74 -10.19
C VAL A 80 3.84 -3.79 -10.63
N ARG A 81 4.25 -2.93 -11.56
CA ARG A 81 5.66 -2.82 -11.99
C ARG A 81 6.45 -1.86 -11.12
N ASP A 82 5.77 -0.85 -10.60
CA ASP A 82 6.35 0.19 -9.77
C ASP A 82 5.36 0.57 -8.66
N PRO A 83 5.56 0.09 -7.42
CA PRO A 83 4.70 0.44 -6.30
C PRO A 83 4.63 1.95 -6.02
N LEU A 84 5.60 2.75 -6.47
CA LEU A 84 5.56 4.21 -6.34
C LEU A 84 4.47 4.85 -7.22
N GLN A 85 3.81 4.10 -8.09
CA GLN A 85 2.65 4.60 -8.83
C GLN A 85 1.39 4.69 -7.96
N VAL A 86 1.38 4.10 -6.76
CA VAL A 86 0.32 4.36 -5.78
C VAL A 86 0.44 5.83 -5.37
N ASP A 87 -0.56 6.65 -5.70
CA ASP A 87 -0.53 8.07 -5.35
C ASP A 87 -1.92 8.60 -5.05
N GLN A 88 -2.17 8.85 -3.77
CA GLN A 88 -3.39 9.49 -3.28
C GLN A 88 -3.56 10.94 -3.75
N GLN A 89 -2.51 11.58 -4.25
CA GLN A 89 -2.48 13.01 -4.58
C GLN A 89 -3.02 13.86 -3.42
N SER A 90 -4.00 14.72 -3.67
CA SER A 90 -4.64 15.58 -2.65
C SER A 90 -5.83 14.92 -1.93
N THR A 91 -6.06 13.62 -2.11
CA THR A 91 -7.18 12.93 -1.43
C THR A 91 -6.79 12.53 0.01
N PRO A 92 -7.76 12.43 0.94
CA PRO A 92 -7.52 12.07 2.35
C PRO A 92 -7.31 10.55 2.54
N PHE A 93 -6.53 9.93 1.65
CA PHE A 93 -6.32 8.49 1.59
C PHE A 93 -4.91 8.07 2.03
N CYS A 94 -4.24 8.82 2.92
CA CYS A 94 -2.87 8.50 3.35
C CYS A 94 -2.73 7.11 3.98
N GLY A 95 -3.69 6.72 4.84
CA GLY A 95 -3.75 5.37 5.39
C GLY A 95 -4.01 4.30 4.31
N PRO A 96 -5.13 4.38 3.55
CA PRO A 96 -5.41 3.45 2.47
C PRO A 96 -4.28 3.32 1.43
N ALA A 97 -3.64 4.43 1.04
CA ALA A 97 -2.53 4.43 0.10
C ALA A 97 -1.27 3.78 0.69
N SER A 98 -1.04 3.90 2.00
CA SER A 98 0.04 3.18 2.69
C SER A 98 -0.19 1.67 2.67
N ILE A 99 -1.43 1.22 2.88
CA ILE A 99 -1.81 -0.20 2.77
C ILE A 99 -1.70 -0.69 1.32
N ALA A 100 -2.20 0.10 0.35
CA ALA A 100 -2.12 -0.24 -1.06
C ALA A 100 -0.66 -0.39 -1.51
N TYR A 101 0.20 0.56 -1.12
CA TYR A 101 1.62 0.52 -1.42
C TYR A 101 2.30 -0.76 -0.89
N GLU A 102 2.07 -1.10 0.39
CA GLU A 102 2.62 -2.33 0.97
C GLU A 102 2.02 -3.59 0.33
N LEU A 103 0.74 -3.59 -0.01
CA LEU A 103 0.13 -4.72 -0.70
C LEU A 103 0.74 -4.92 -2.09
N VAL A 104 0.91 -3.85 -2.87
CA VAL A 104 1.54 -3.93 -4.21
C VAL A 104 3.00 -4.39 -4.12
N ARG A 105 3.76 -3.89 -3.15
CA ARG A 105 5.17 -4.25 -2.97
C ARG A 105 5.36 -5.72 -2.60
N ARG A 106 4.42 -6.29 -1.84
CA ARG A 106 4.56 -7.62 -1.24
C ARG A 106 3.79 -8.71 -1.99
N ASP A 107 2.58 -8.39 -2.42
CA ASP A 107 1.67 -9.27 -3.15
C ASP A 107 0.88 -8.49 -4.22
N PRO A 108 1.55 -8.12 -5.33
CA PRO A 108 0.91 -7.36 -6.39
C PRO A 108 -0.24 -8.11 -7.07
N ALA A 109 -0.26 -9.44 -7.02
CA ALA A 109 -1.35 -10.25 -7.55
C ALA A 109 -2.62 -10.10 -6.69
N GLU A 110 -2.47 -10.06 -5.37
CA GLU A 110 -3.57 -9.79 -4.44
C GLU A 110 -4.14 -8.37 -4.62
N PHE A 111 -3.29 -7.36 -4.85
CA PHE A 111 -3.78 -6.00 -5.19
C PHE A 111 -4.63 -5.99 -6.46
N VAL A 112 -4.21 -6.73 -7.50
CA VAL A 112 -4.99 -6.87 -8.74
C VAL A 112 -6.31 -7.58 -8.47
N ARG A 113 -6.31 -8.66 -7.67
CA ARG A 113 -7.53 -9.38 -7.28
C ARG A 113 -8.50 -8.45 -6.55
N ALA A 114 -8.01 -7.69 -5.58
CA ALA A 114 -8.82 -6.73 -4.83
C ALA A 114 -9.48 -5.71 -5.77
N CYS A 115 -8.71 -5.07 -6.64
CA CYS A 115 -9.24 -4.10 -7.60
C CYS A 115 -10.26 -4.73 -8.57
N GLN A 116 -10.00 -5.95 -9.05
CA GLN A 116 -10.93 -6.67 -9.91
C GLN A 116 -12.24 -6.97 -9.17
N GLU A 117 -12.18 -7.55 -7.98
CA GLU A 117 -13.38 -7.93 -7.22
C GLU A 117 -14.23 -6.71 -6.85
N ILE A 118 -13.60 -5.63 -6.40
CA ILE A 118 -14.29 -4.36 -6.13
C ILE A 118 -14.93 -3.87 -7.44
N TYR A 119 -14.19 -3.81 -8.54
CA TYR A 119 -14.74 -3.33 -9.81
C TYR A 119 -15.92 -4.17 -10.30
N GLU A 120 -15.80 -5.50 -10.27
CA GLU A 120 -16.77 -6.41 -10.88
C GLU A 120 -17.97 -6.74 -9.99
N THR A 121 -17.77 -6.79 -8.67
CA THR A 121 -18.78 -7.23 -7.71
C THR A 121 -19.13 -6.17 -6.67
N GLY A 122 -18.34 -5.09 -6.59
CA GLY A 122 -18.53 -4.03 -5.61
C GLY A 122 -17.91 -4.31 -4.25
N ALA A 123 -17.29 -5.48 -4.05
CA ALA A 123 -16.69 -5.85 -2.77
C ALA A 123 -15.43 -6.69 -2.97
N TYR A 124 -14.48 -6.51 -2.07
CA TYR A 124 -13.30 -7.33 -1.92
C TYR A 124 -13.46 -8.29 -0.75
N ARG A 125 -13.27 -9.59 -0.99
CA ARG A 125 -13.33 -10.60 0.07
C ARG A 125 -11.95 -11.11 0.40
N VAL A 126 -11.59 -11.05 1.68
CA VAL A 126 -10.27 -11.47 2.12
C VAL A 126 -10.32 -11.91 3.58
N ARG A 127 -9.74 -13.08 3.87
CA ARG A 127 -9.57 -13.61 5.25
C ARG A 127 -10.85 -13.60 6.10
N GLY A 128 -11.99 -13.92 5.48
CA GLY A 128 -13.30 -13.97 6.15
C GLY A 128 -14.02 -12.62 6.23
N GLU A 129 -13.34 -11.53 5.88
CA GLU A 129 -13.90 -10.18 5.85
C GLU A 129 -14.40 -9.80 4.45
N LYS A 130 -15.32 -8.84 4.41
CA LYS A 130 -15.88 -8.26 3.18
C LYS A 130 -15.75 -6.74 3.26
N ILE A 131 -14.88 -6.17 2.43
CA ILE A 131 -14.71 -4.73 2.28
C ILE A 131 -15.54 -4.29 1.07
N GLU A 132 -16.59 -3.51 1.27
CA GLU A 132 -17.60 -3.23 0.25
C GLU A 132 -17.73 -1.74 -0.07
N ALA A 133 -17.79 -1.42 -1.36
CA ALA A 133 -18.10 -0.08 -1.83
C ALA A 133 -19.61 0.19 -1.76
N SER A 134 -19.97 1.33 -1.20
CA SER A 134 -21.31 1.90 -1.20
C SER A 134 -21.81 2.20 -2.62
N GLY A 135 -23.12 2.36 -2.77
CA GLY A 135 -23.72 2.79 -4.04
C GLY A 135 -23.20 4.16 -4.50
N ASP A 136 -22.99 5.07 -3.55
CA ASP A 136 -22.49 6.42 -3.81
C ASP A 136 -21.05 6.40 -4.31
N LEU A 137 -20.18 5.60 -3.68
CA LEU A 137 -18.81 5.43 -4.15
C LEU A 137 -18.77 4.82 -5.56
N LYS A 138 -19.57 3.78 -5.83
CA LYS A 138 -19.68 3.17 -7.17
C LYS A 138 -20.09 4.19 -8.24
N GLY A 139 -20.99 5.11 -7.89
CA GLY A 139 -21.46 6.18 -8.77
C GLY A 139 -20.55 7.40 -8.89
N SER A 140 -19.45 7.47 -8.15
CA SER A 140 -18.55 8.64 -8.09
C SER A 140 -17.56 8.72 -9.26
N ARG A 141 -16.97 9.91 -9.49
CA ARG A 141 -15.84 10.07 -10.42
C ARG A 141 -14.54 9.83 -9.67
N SER A 142 -13.55 9.25 -10.33
CA SER A 142 -12.20 9.10 -9.80
C SER A 142 -11.42 10.42 -9.94
N PRO A 143 -10.98 11.07 -8.84
CA PRO A 143 -10.08 12.22 -8.88
C PRO A 143 -8.59 11.82 -9.03
N ILE A 144 -8.26 10.54 -8.82
CA ILE A 144 -6.90 9.97 -8.91
C ILE A 144 -6.86 8.84 -9.94
N SER A 145 -5.78 8.03 -9.95
CA SER A 145 -5.70 6.86 -10.82
C SER A 145 -6.87 5.90 -10.55
N ALA A 146 -7.31 5.15 -11.57
CA ALA A 146 -8.47 4.29 -11.42
C ALA A 146 -8.22 3.15 -10.41
N ALA A 147 -6.99 2.62 -10.37
CA ALA A 147 -6.61 1.59 -9.41
C ALA A 147 -6.59 2.12 -7.97
N ASP A 148 -5.95 3.28 -7.75
CA ASP A 148 -5.89 3.90 -6.43
C ASP A 148 -7.27 4.30 -5.93
N TRP A 149 -8.13 4.85 -6.80
CA TRP A 149 -9.50 5.20 -6.41
C TRP A 149 -10.31 3.98 -6.03
N ILE A 150 -10.32 2.92 -6.86
CA ILE A 150 -11.06 1.70 -6.55
C ILE A 150 -10.63 1.10 -5.22
N PHE A 151 -9.33 1.02 -4.96
CA PHE A 151 -8.86 0.38 -3.76
C PHE A 151 -8.96 1.30 -2.54
N CYS A 152 -8.37 2.50 -2.61
CA CYS A 152 -8.26 3.39 -1.46
C CYS A 152 -9.60 3.97 -1.03
N ALA A 153 -10.44 4.36 -2.00
CA ALA A 153 -11.75 4.90 -1.67
C ALA A 153 -12.66 3.83 -1.08
N THR A 154 -12.59 2.57 -1.54
CA THR A 154 -13.37 1.48 -0.95
C THR A 154 -12.93 1.13 0.46
N LEU A 155 -11.62 1.12 0.76
CA LEU A 155 -11.16 0.97 2.15
C LEU A 155 -11.72 2.09 3.04
N ARG A 156 -11.65 3.35 2.60
CA ARG A 156 -12.16 4.48 3.36
C ARG A 156 -13.68 4.44 3.55
N ASP A 157 -14.41 4.16 2.47
CA ASP A 157 -15.87 4.15 2.43
C ASP A 157 -16.44 3.07 3.37
N GLU A 158 -15.81 1.90 3.43
CA GLU A 158 -16.22 0.84 4.35
C GLU A 158 -15.87 1.17 5.80
N ALA A 159 -14.71 1.77 6.05
CA ALA A 159 -14.32 2.11 7.41
C ALA A 159 -15.18 3.21 8.03
N ASN A 160 -15.68 4.16 7.22
CA ASN A 160 -16.69 5.12 7.66
C ASN A 160 -18.01 4.45 8.11
N LEU A 161 -18.29 3.20 7.71
CA LEU A 161 -19.45 2.43 8.15
C LEU A 161 -19.18 1.61 9.41
N LEU A 162 -17.93 1.20 9.63
CA LEU A 162 -17.53 0.33 10.75
C LEU A 162 -17.05 1.09 11.98
N PHE A 163 -16.46 2.27 11.79
CA PHE A 163 -15.90 3.08 12.86
C PHE A 163 -16.72 4.36 12.96
N ASP A 164 -17.54 4.46 14.00
CA ASP A 164 -18.18 5.71 14.36
C ASP A 164 -17.06 6.72 14.63
N VAL A 165 -17.16 7.93 14.08
CA VAL A 165 -16.11 8.94 14.24
C VAL A 165 -16.11 9.37 15.71
N ASP A 166 -15.28 8.70 16.52
CA ASP A 166 -15.26 8.87 17.97
C ASP A 166 -14.98 10.33 18.34
N ALA A 167 -15.88 10.90 19.13
CA ALA A 167 -15.76 12.26 19.68
C ALA A 167 -14.52 12.43 20.60
N ASP A 168 -13.91 11.32 21.04
CA ASP A 168 -12.70 11.29 21.87
C ASP A 168 -11.39 11.45 21.05
N GLU A 169 -11.41 11.26 19.73
CA GLU A 169 -10.35 11.76 18.84
C GLU A 169 -10.69 13.20 18.43
N GLY A 170 -10.65 14.11 19.43
CA GLY A 170 -11.10 15.50 19.41
C GLY A 170 -11.39 16.10 18.03
N ALA A 171 -12.68 16.40 17.81
CA ALA A 171 -13.43 17.09 16.73
C ALA A 171 -12.74 17.91 15.58
N LEU A 172 -11.45 17.76 15.30
CA LEU A 172 -10.68 18.48 14.29
C LEU A 172 -9.98 17.55 13.30
N VAL A 173 -10.14 16.22 13.42
CA VAL A 173 -9.47 15.21 12.57
C VAL A 173 -10.44 14.50 11.62
N ASN A 174 -11.54 15.16 11.21
CA ASN A 174 -12.51 14.59 10.27
C ASN A 174 -11.83 14.19 8.95
N GLY A 175 -11.55 12.89 8.77
CA GLY A 175 -11.01 12.29 7.55
C GLY A 175 -9.61 11.67 7.62
N LEU A 176 -8.89 11.78 8.75
CA LEU A 176 -7.63 11.03 8.93
C LEU A 176 -7.92 9.58 9.29
N THR A 177 -7.11 8.65 8.78
CA THR A 177 -7.24 7.24 9.18
C THR A 177 -6.87 7.07 10.66
N THR A 178 -7.71 6.38 11.43
CA THR A 178 -7.41 6.04 12.83
C THR A 178 -6.35 4.94 12.90
N SER A 179 -5.71 4.79 14.06
CA SER A 179 -4.76 3.67 14.25
C SER A 179 -5.48 2.31 14.19
N GLY A 180 -6.73 2.23 14.68
CA GLY A 180 -7.53 1.01 14.64
C GLY A 180 -7.87 0.56 13.22
N GLU A 181 -8.21 1.50 12.32
CA GLU A 181 -8.38 1.22 10.89
C GLU A 181 -7.10 0.66 10.27
N MET A 182 -5.95 1.29 10.54
CA MET A 182 -4.64 0.83 10.05
C MET A 182 -4.29 -0.56 10.58
N GLU A 183 -4.54 -0.85 11.86
CA GLU A 183 -4.35 -2.19 12.46
C GLU A 183 -5.22 -3.24 11.80
N MET A 184 -6.50 -2.91 11.56
CA MET A 184 -7.46 -3.80 10.91
C MET A 184 -7.01 -4.12 9.48
N TRP A 185 -6.69 -3.11 8.67
CA TRP A 185 -6.24 -3.34 7.29
C TRP A 185 -4.90 -4.07 7.23
N THR A 186 -3.97 -3.78 8.15
CA THR A 186 -2.72 -4.54 8.26
C THR A 186 -2.99 -6.02 8.53
N ARG A 187 -3.99 -6.34 9.36
CA ARG A 187 -4.38 -7.73 9.64
C ARG A 187 -5.10 -8.40 8.48
N VAL A 188 -6.10 -7.73 7.93
CA VAL A 188 -7.05 -8.30 6.99
C VAL A 188 -6.53 -8.26 5.56
N VAL A 189 -6.01 -7.10 5.14
CA VAL A 189 -5.55 -6.87 3.77
C VAL A 189 -4.13 -7.40 3.57
N LEU A 190 -3.20 -7.07 4.48
CA LEU A 190 -1.81 -7.53 4.38
C LEU A 190 -1.57 -8.92 4.99
N GLY A 191 -2.56 -9.46 5.71
CA GLY A 191 -2.49 -10.79 6.28
C GLY A 191 -1.47 -10.95 7.41
N MET A 192 -1.14 -9.86 8.10
CA MET A 192 -0.11 -9.84 9.15
C MET A 192 -0.72 -9.86 10.54
N ARG A 193 0.06 -10.23 11.55
CA ARG A 193 -0.32 -9.88 12.91
C ARG A 193 0.02 -8.41 13.10
N SER A 194 -0.97 -7.58 13.41
CA SER A 194 -0.75 -6.16 13.68
C SER A 194 -0.58 -5.90 15.17
N GLN A 195 0.29 -4.95 15.49
CA GLN A 195 0.41 -4.35 16.81
C GLN A 195 0.52 -2.84 16.64
N HIS A 196 -0.27 -2.09 17.39
CA HIS A 196 -0.09 -0.65 17.49
C HIS A 196 0.84 -0.29 18.64
N SER A 197 1.76 0.64 18.35
CA SER A 197 2.60 1.27 19.36
C SER A 197 2.22 2.74 19.41
N HIS A 198 1.59 3.14 20.51
CA HIS A 198 1.31 4.55 20.80
C HIS A 198 2.63 5.31 20.90
N GLY A 199 2.74 6.43 20.18
CA GLY A 199 3.64 7.50 20.60
C GLY A 199 3.02 8.11 21.85
N SER A 200 3.57 7.83 23.03
CA SER A 200 3.18 8.61 24.21
C SER A 200 3.69 10.02 24.01
N THR A 201 2.78 10.99 24.00
CA THR A 201 2.89 12.44 23.69
C THR A 201 3.99 13.22 24.43
N PHE A 202 4.88 12.55 25.16
CA PHE A 202 5.94 13.14 25.97
C PHE A 202 7.28 12.37 25.97
N SER A 203 7.40 11.18 25.36
CA SER A 203 8.69 10.43 25.29
C SER A 203 8.70 9.15 24.42
N GLY A 204 7.62 8.87 23.67
CA GLY A 204 7.39 7.58 23.04
C GLY A 204 7.90 7.45 21.60
N GLU A 205 8.25 8.56 20.95
CA GLU A 205 8.40 8.68 19.50
C GLU A 205 9.62 7.91 19.00
N VAL A 206 10.76 8.06 19.68
CA VAL A 206 11.99 7.31 19.38
C VAL A 206 11.79 5.82 19.63
N LYS A 207 11.05 5.46 20.68
CA LYS A 207 10.73 4.05 20.97
C LYS A 207 9.80 3.46 19.92
N ALA A 208 8.79 4.22 19.48
CA ALA A 208 7.89 3.85 18.40
C ALA A 208 8.66 3.65 17.09
N LEU A 209 9.58 4.56 16.75
CA LEU A 209 10.44 4.42 15.57
C LEU A 209 11.35 3.18 15.65
N ARG A 210 11.94 2.89 16.82
CA ARG A 210 12.72 1.66 17.02
C ARG A 210 11.86 0.40 16.87
N SER A 211 10.64 0.41 17.39
CA SER A 211 9.68 -0.69 17.23
C SER A 211 9.31 -0.89 15.75
N ALA A 212 9.05 0.21 15.05
CA ALA A 212 8.78 0.25 13.61
C ALA A 212 9.95 -0.34 12.80
N GLN A 213 11.18 0.10 13.05
CA GLN A 213 12.37 -0.48 12.41
C GLN A 213 12.50 -1.97 12.72
N SER A 214 12.30 -2.37 13.97
CA SER A 214 12.36 -3.77 14.37
C SER A 214 11.32 -4.64 13.66
N SER A 215 10.13 -4.10 13.35
CA SER A 215 9.13 -4.79 12.52
C SER A 215 9.64 -5.02 11.09
N ILE A 216 10.23 -3.99 10.47
CA ILE A 216 10.81 -4.08 9.13
C ILE A 216 11.96 -5.10 9.10
N ASP A 217 12.82 -5.10 10.11
CA ASP A 217 13.94 -6.05 10.24
C ASP A 217 13.47 -7.51 10.30
N ARG A 218 12.25 -7.75 10.80
CA ARG A 218 11.60 -9.07 10.81
C ARG A 218 10.89 -9.42 9.50
N GLY A 219 11.01 -8.58 8.46
CA GLY A 219 10.31 -8.73 7.19
C GLY A 219 8.87 -8.25 7.22
N GLY A 220 8.47 -7.52 8.27
CA GLY A 220 7.14 -6.93 8.44
C GLY A 220 6.93 -5.62 7.68
N VAL A 221 6.00 -4.81 8.18
CA VAL A 221 5.67 -3.45 7.75
C VAL A 221 5.62 -2.51 8.95
N ALA A 222 5.79 -1.22 8.67
CA ALA A 222 5.56 -0.17 9.65
C ALA A 222 5.00 1.09 8.99
N PHE A 223 3.99 1.66 9.63
CA PHE A 223 3.30 2.89 9.25
C PHE A 223 3.48 3.90 10.36
N LEU A 224 3.91 5.12 10.03
CA LEU A 224 4.11 6.19 11.00
C LEU A 224 2.97 7.21 10.87
N LYS A 225 2.34 7.54 12.00
CA LYS A 225 1.41 8.67 12.13
C LYS A 225 2.24 9.92 12.40
N ILE A 226 2.18 10.88 11.49
CA ILE A 226 3.02 12.08 11.53
C ILE A 226 2.19 13.33 11.29
N HIS A 227 2.81 14.49 11.50
CA HIS A 227 2.40 15.71 10.83
C HIS A 227 3.22 15.88 9.53
N SER A 228 2.55 16.26 8.44
CA SER A 228 3.05 16.33 7.06
C SER A 228 4.23 17.29 6.88
N ASP A 229 4.41 18.25 7.79
CA ASP A 229 5.60 19.11 7.87
C ASP A 229 6.89 18.33 8.00
N MET A 230 6.86 17.10 8.51
CA MET A 230 8.03 16.21 8.52
C MET A 230 8.62 15.99 7.12
N LEU A 231 7.74 15.97 6.10
CA LEU A 231 8.13 15.77 4.71
C LEU A 231 8.18 17.09 3.94
N ASN A 232 7.17 17.95 4.11
CA ASN A 232 6.99 19.13 3.26
C ASN A 232 7.73 20.37 3.77
N ARG A 233 7.92 20.49 5.10
CA ARG A 233 8.50 21.66 5.75
C ARG A 233 9.46 21.25 6.88
N PRO A 234 10.48 20.41 6.60
CA PRO A 234 11.33 19.80 7.63
C PRO A 234 12.10 20.83 8.47
N GLY A 235 12.45 21.99 7.89
CA GLY A 235 13.14 23.10 8.56
C GLY A 235 12.22 24.18 9.15
N SER A 236 10.90 23.98 9.16
CA SER A 236 9.95 24.92 9.75
C SER A 236 9.96 24.86 11.27
N ASP A 237 9.73 25.99 11.92
CA ASP A 237 9.53 26.12 13.38
C ASP A 237 8.07 25.89 13.81
N SER A 238 7.22 25.39 12.90
CA SER A 238 5.82 25.06 13.18
C SER A 238 5.71 24.02 14.30
N ASP A 239 4.82 24.21 15.27
CA ASP A 239 4.59 23.24 16.34
C ASP A 239 3.14 22.73 16.28
N PRO A 240 2.82 21.84 15.33
CA PRO A 240 1.46 21.40 15.09
C PRO A 240 0.90 20.65 16.31
N LYS A 241 -0.38 20.88 16.59
CA LYS A 241 -1.06 20.32 17.77
C LYS A 241 -1.77 19.00 17.51
N PHE A 242 -1.79 18.53 16.26
CA PHE A 242 -2.42 17.29 15.84
C PHE A 242 -1.63 16.67 14.67
N PRO A 243 -1.65 15.35 14.49
CA PRO A 243 -1.14 14.71 13.28
C PRO A 243 -2.15 14.89 12.14
N ASP A 244 -1.68 14.81 10.90
CA ASP A 244 -2.51 14.96 9.70
C ASP A 244 -2.22 13.90 8.63
N HIS A 245 -1.26 12.98 8.86
CA HIS A 245 -0.77 12.12 7.78
C HIS A 245 -0.22 10.76 8.23
N TRP A 246 -0.33 9.78 7.34
CA TRP A 246 0.30 8.46 7.46
C TRP A 246 1.35 8.27 6.37
N ILE A 247 2.46 7.63 6.75
CA ILE A 247 3.55 7.29 5.84
C ILE A 247 4.02 5.85 6.07
N VAL A 248 4.64 5.24 5.06
CA VAL A 248 5.26 3.92 5.18
C VAL A 248 6.73 4.09 5.50
N LEU A 249 7.22 3.44 6.56
CA LEU A 249 8.65 3.39 6.87
C LEU A 249 9.31 2.30 6.02
N HIS A 250 10.37 2.63 5.29
CA HIS A 250 11.20 1.66 4.55
C HIS A 250 12.42 1.18 5.32
N GLY A 251 12.81 1.94 6.35
CA GLY A 251 13.96 1.65 7.18
C GLY A 251 15.10 2.61 6.90
N GLU A 252 16.34 2.09 6.90
CA GLU A 252 17.56 2.92 6.98
C GLU A 252 17.49 3.90 8.16
N THR A 253 16.89 3.44 9.27
CA THR A 253 16.71 4.26 10.46
C THR A 253 18.04 4.44 11.17
N ASP A 254 18.46 5.69 11.33
CA ASP A 254 19.54 6.09 12.21
C ASP A 254 19.04 7.09 13.24
N ILE A 255 19.41 6.86 14.50
CA ILE A 255 19.03 7.68 15.65
C ILE A 255 20.31 8.06 16.37
N GLY A 256 20.78 9.28 16.10
CA GLY A 256 21.97 9.85 16.69
C GLY A 256 21.88 9.97 18.23
N PRO A 257 23.03 9.96 18.92
CA PRO A 257 23.08 9.96 20.38
C PRO A 257 22.66 11.32 20.98
N GLY A 258 22.14 11.27 22.21
CA GLY A 258 21.77 12.45 23.00
C GLY A 258 20.57 13.23 22.45
N ASP A 259 20.25 14.34 23.09
CA ASP A 259 19.07 15.17 22.74
C ASP A 259 19.32 16.13 21.58
N HIS A 260 20.59 16.40 21.28
CA HIS A 260 21.03 17.13 20.09
C HIS A 260 21.29 16.20 18.89
N GLY A 261 20.97 14.92 19.03
CA GLY A 261 21.08 13.93 17.96
C GLY A 261 20.16 14.24 16.78
N ARG A 262 20.36 13.49 15.70
CA ARG A 262 19.52 13.54 14.50
C ARG A 262 18.79 12.22 14.33
N VAL A 263 17.60 12.28 13.76
CA VAL A 263 16.82 11.11 13.36
C VAL A 263 16.74 11.12 11.84
N SER A 264 17.14 10.02 11.21
CA SER A 264 17.00 9.84 9.77
C SER A 264 16.43 8.48 9.42
N PHE A 265 15.68 8.42 8.32
CA PHE A 265 15.08 7.21 7.79
C PHE A 265 14.57 7.45 6.36
N ARG A 266 14.22 6.38 5.67
CA ARG A 266 13.51 6.42 4.39
C ARG A 266 12.05 6.08 4.56
N ALA A 267 11.20 6.80 3.85
CA ALA A 267 9.76 6.60 3.89
C ALA A 267 9.12 6.75 2.52
N TYR A 268 7.98 6.12 2.32
CA TYR A 268 7.12 6.34 1.17
C TYR A 268 5.90 7.19 1.54
N SER A 269 5.58 8.16 0.67
CA SER A 269 4.33 8.91 0.70
C SER A 269 4.12 9.69 -0.61
N TRP A 270 2.86 9.84 -1.06
CA TRP A 270 2.48 10.55 -2.29
C TRP A 270 3.26 10.09 -3.54
N GLY A 271 3.25 8.79 -3.81
CA GLY A 271 3.89 8.23 -5.01
C GLY A 271 5.40 8.40 -5.09
N LYS A 272 6.06 8.70 -3.97
CA LYS A 272 7.51 8.88 -3.94
C LYS A 272 8.16 8.49 -2.64
N GLU A 273 9.45 8.30 -2.76
CA GLU A 273 10.39 8.08 -1.68
C GLU A 273 10.83 9.42 -1.06
N HIS A 274 10.87 9.47 0.26
CA HIS A 274 11.38 10.59 1.05
C HIS A 274 12.56 10.12 1.90
N LYS A 275 13.61 10.94 1.94
CA LYS A 275 14.71 10.80 2.90
C LYS A 275 14.51 11.82 4.01
N VAL A 276 14.11 11.35 5.19
CA VAL A 276 13.93 12.20 6.36
C VAL A 276 15.25 12.31 7.09
N ASN A 277 15.62 13.51 7.49
CA ASN A 277 16.79 13.77 8.32
C ASN A 277 16.54 15.05 9.15
N LEU A 278 16.17 14.88 10.41
CA LEU A 278 15.72 15.97 11.29
C LEU A 278 16.52 16.00 12.60
N PRO A 279 16.68 17.18 13.23
CA PRO A 279 17.01 17.22 14.65
C PRO A 279 16.00 16.39 15.45
N LYS A 280 16.47 15.64 16.46
CA LYS A 280 15.64 14.72 17.26
C LYS A 280 14.40 15.41 17.84
N LYS A 281 14.56 16.59 18.45
CA LYS A 281 13.44 17.41 18.96
C LYS A 281 12.39 17.73 17.87
N ARG A 282 12.83 18.03 16.65
CA ARG A 282 11.92 18.30 15.54
C ARG A 282 11.15 17.05 15.12
N PHE A 283 11.83 15.91 15.08
CA PHE A 283 11.18 14.62 14.84
C PHE A 283 10.13 14.30 15.92
N GLU A 284 10.47 14.47 17.20
CA GLU A 284 9.57 14.22 18.33
C GLU A 284 8.31 15.11 18.27
N ASN A 285 8.42 16.38 17.87
CA ASN A 285 7.25 17.25 17.69
C ASN A 285 6.33 16.86 16.52
N LEU A 286 6.82 16.04 15.58
CA LEU A 286 6.11 15.72 14.34
C LEU A 286 5.69 14.24 14.25
N MET A 287 6.17 13.39 15.15
CA MET A 287 5.88 11.96 15.19
C MET A 287 4.85 11.68 16.27
N TRP A 288 3.77 10.98 15.94
CA TRP A 288 2.63 10.78 16.83
C TRP A 288 2.37 9.32 17.18
N GLY A 289 2.93 8.38 16.43
CA GLY A 289 2.80 6.96 16.73
C GLY A 289 3.04 6.08 15.52
N SER A 290 2.90 4.77 15.71
CA SER A 290 3.12 3.82 14.62
C SER A 290 2.22 2.60 14.72
N VAL A 291 1.77 2.10 13.57
CA VAL A 291 1.20 0.76 13.43
C VAL A 291 2.24 -0.12 12.77
N VAL A 292 2.47 -1.31 13.33
CA VAL A 292 3.41 -2.28 12.79
C VAL A 292 2.70 -3.61 12.52
N GLY A 293 3.21 -4.38 11.56
CA GLY A 293 2.71 -5.74 11.29
C GLY A 293 3.84 -6.68 10.90
N TYR A 294 3.82 -7.92 11.39
CA TYR A 294 4.80 -8.97 11.09
C TYR A 294 4.23 -10.37 11.30
#